data_AF-A0A1I8HVQ1-F1
#
_entry.id   AF-A0A1I8HVQ1-F1
#
_cell.length_a   1.000
_cell.length_b   1.000
_cell.length_c   1.000
_cell.angle_alpha   90.00
_cell.angle_beta   90.00
_cell.angle_gamma   90.00
#
_symmetry.space_group_name_H-M   'P 1'
#
loop_
_entity.id
_entity.type
_entity.pdbx_description
1 polymer ?
#
loop_
_entity_poly.entity_id
_entity_poly.type
_entity_poly.pdbx_seq_one_letter_code
_entity_poly.pdbx_strand_id
1 'polypeptide(L)'
;EVYRLALRHYKRPADPTAVNHAGLNPISLAAKLGRRRVFNEIIGLSATEMWRYGDIACKLYPLTGVDTIGPNGHTDWDSAFMHIINGQTSEHLDMLDEGVIRQLLYEKWNKYVRKRFLQRLALTIAYLSIMTLAVYLRPQENWNVSSNSTGIVRVSLQVNGQNVVRYICEIITVINSGLTIYFMINEIREQGFRAFTRSLSHAPPRAVYIVACFLITLVLPARLGVLFWSDNWQTMTLVEESLLILAIPCVWTYLLFFASGTNLYGTFVTLIYKMLSGDVLTFGIIYCVLSTCFGQAFYFLFRNIEQITIGSFQDVLTTVMTVFQMTHGEFKMSKGEFLIKYAEFSYTNYPLMSKCVFAIFMIIMPIMLLNMIIAMMNHTYSTVNARSQKESIAM
;
A
#
# COMPACT_ATOMS: atom_id res chain seq x y z
N GLU A 1 26.43 -22.66 25.22
CA GLU A 1 27.20 -23.45 26.20
C GLU A 1 27.32 -22.78 27.57
N VAL A 2 27.88 -21.55 27.67
CA VAL A 2 28.00 -20.81 28.94
C VAL A 2 26.65 -20.66 29.68
N TYR A 3 25.58 -20.32 28.96
CA TYR A 3 24.24 -20.19 29.54
C TYR A 3 23.73 -21.48 30.19
N ARG A 4 23.96 -22.63 29.53
CA ARG A 4 23.58 -23.95 30.04
C ARG A 4 24.34 -24.30 31.32
N LEU A 5 25.63 -23.98 31.36
CA LEU A 5 26.48 -24.19 32.54
C LEU A 5 26.05 -23.30 33.71
N ALA A 6 25.67 -22.05 33.42
CA ALA A 6 25.18 -21.11 34.43
C ALA A 6 23.85 -21.54 35.06
N LEU A 7 22.89 -22.01 34.26
CA LEU A 7 21.62 -22.54 34.76
C LEU A 7 21.79 -23.80 35.62
N ARG A 8 22.72 -24.69 35.24
CA ARG A 8 22.97 -25.97 35.92
C ARG A 8 24.07 -25.89 36.99
N HIS A 9 24.47 -24.69 37.39
CA HIS A 9 25.58 -24.52 38.31
C HIS A 9 25.22 -25.04 39.72
N TYR A 10 26.03 -25.96 40.24
CA TYR A 10 25.75 -26.74 41.45
C TYR A 10 25.54 -25.93 42.74
N LYS A 11 26.17 -24.75 42.85
CA LYS A 11 26.14 -23.90 44.08
C LYS A 11 25.27 -22.66 43.97
N ARG A 12 25.10 -22.14 42.75
CA ARG A 12 24.46 -20.85 42.45
C ARG A 12 23.87 -20.94 41.05
N PRO A 13 22.70 -21.58 40.88
CA PRO A 13 22.03 -21.61 39.59
C PRO A 13 21.64 -20.19 39.20
N ALA A 14 21.82 -19.85 37.92
CA ALA A 14 21.29 -18.60 37.39
C ALA A 14 19.77 -18.63 37.36
N ASP A 15 19.12 -17.50 37.66
CA ASP A 15 17.67 -17.37 37.59
C ASP A 15 17.23 -17.00 36.16
N PRO A 16 16.45 -17.84 35.46
CA PRO A 16 15.97 -17.57 34.10
C PRO A 16 14.91 -16.46 34.03
N THR A 17 14.29 -16.06 35.14
CA THR A 17 13.24 -15.01 35.16
C THR A 17 13.76 -13.66 35.63
N ALA A 18 15.06 -13.54 35.93
CA ALA A 18 15.66 -12.29 36.35
C ALA A 18 15.61 -11.23 35.24
N VAL A 19 15.02 -10.08 35.56
CA VAL A 19 14.93 -8.91 34.66
C VAL A 19 16.15 -8.01 34.79
N ASN A 20 16.55 -7.40 33.69
CA ASN A 20 17.52 -6.30 33.71
C ASN A 20 16.86 -4.95 34.07
N HIS A 21 17.65 -3.87 34.18
CA HIS A 21 17.12 -2.50 34.41
C HIS A 21 16.13 -2.01 33.35
N ALA A 22 16.10 -2.66 32.18
CA ALA A 22 15.16 -2.37 31.11
C ALA A 22 13.94 -3.32 31.11
N GLY A 23 13.75 -4.11 32.16
CA GLY A 23 12.61 -5.04 32.29
C GLY A 23 12.69 -6.31 31.44
N LEU A 24 13.85 -6.61 30.82
CA LEU A 24 14.00 -7.72 29.88
C LEU A 24 14.55 -8.97 30.57
N ASN A 25 13.84 -10.08 30.41
CA ASN A 25 14.33 -11.42 30.75
C ASN A 25 15.40 -11.89 29.75
N PRO A 26 16.24 -12.88 30.08
CA PRO A 26 17.27 -13.41 29.18
C PRO A 26 16.72 -13.84 27.81
N ILE A 27 15.51 -14.43 27.79
CA ILE A 27 14.84 -14.83 26.55
C ILE A 27 14.34 -13.63 25.74
N SER A 28 13.72 -12.63 26.39
CA SER A 28 13.27 -11.38 25.74
C SER A 28 14.46 -10.56 25.23
N LEU A 29 15.59 -10.59 25.94
CA LEU A 29 16.83 -9.95 25.51
C LEU A 29 17.44 -10.65 24.30
N ALA A 30 17.50 -11.99 24.30
CA ALA A 30 17.96 -12.75 23.14
C ALA A 30 17.10 -12.49 21.91
N ALA A 31 15.78 -12.41 22.09
CA ALA A 31 14.81 -12.04 21.08
C ALA A 31 15.03 -10.61 20.56
N LYS A 32 15.18 -9.61 21.44
CA LYS A 32 15.44 -8.22 21.07
C LYS A 32 16.76 -8.00 20.32
N LEU A 33 17.76 -8.83 20.61
CA LEU A 33 19.08 -8.77 19.96
C LEU A 33 19.15 -9.59 18.67
N GLY A 34 18.09 -10.30 18.27
CA GLY A 34 18.12 -11.13 17.06
C GLY A 34 18.88 -12.46 17.19
N ARG A 35 19.31 -12.86 18.39
CA ARG A 35 20.28 -13.96 18.57
C ARG A 35 19.62 -15.35 18.55
N ARG A 36 19.25 -15.83 17.37
CA ARG A 36 18.56 -17.12 17.13
C ARG A 36 19.15 -18.32 17.88
N ARG A 37 20.47 -18.53 17.81
CA ARG A 37 21.13 -19.68 18.46
C ARG A 37 20.95 -19.67 19.98
N VAL A 38 21.10 -18.50 20.59
CA VAL A 38 20.96 -18.32 22.04
C VAL A 38 19.50 -18.49 22.42
N PHE A 39 18.58 -17.91 21.65
CA PHE A 39 17.14 -18.06 21.85
C PHE A 39 16.69 -19.52 21.84
N ASN A 40 17.11 -20.31 20.83
CA ASN A 40 16.75 -21.72 20.70
C ASN A 40 17.36 -22.60 21.82
N GLU A 41 18.55 -22.26 22.29
CA GLU A 41 19.15 -22.94 23.46
C GLU A 41 18.39 -22.62 24.75
N ILE A 42 18.02 -21.35 24.98
CA ILE A 42 17.24 -20.95 26.15
C ILE A 42 15.88 -21.68 26.16
N ILE A 43 15.15 -21.66 25.03
CA ILE A 43 13.83 -22.28 24.95
C ILE A 43 13.93 -23.81 25.07
N GLY A 44 14.95 -24.41 24.48
CA GLY A 44 15.21 -25.85 24.55
C GLY A 44 15.56 -26.33 25.96
N LEU A 45 16.30 -25.53 26.73
CA LEU A 45 16.60 -25.82 28.14
C LEU A 45 15.39 -25.63 29.06
N SER A 46 14.48 -24.73 28.71
CA SER A 46 13.24 -24.50 29.45
C SER A 46 12.16 -25.56 29.18
N ALA A 47 12.32 -26.33 28.10
CA ALA A 47 11.36 -27.34 27.69
C ALA A 47 11.44 -28.58 28.61
N THR A 48 10.28 -29.12 28.97
CA THR A 48 10.17 -30.39 29.69
C THR A 48 9.77 -31.51 28.74
N GLU A 49 10.47 -32.63 28.79
CA GLU A 49 10.16 -33.79 27.97
C GLU A 49 9.09 -34.64 28.65
N MET A 50 7.93 -34.79 28.00
CA MET A 50 6.80 -35.56 28.52
C MET A 50 7.02 -37.05 28.31
N TRP A 51 7.44 -37.43 27.10
CA TRP A 51 7.74 -38.80 26.74
C TRP A 51 8.63 -38.84 25.50
N ARG A 52 9.34 -39.95 25.33
CA ARG A 52 10.16 -40.25 24.16
C ARG A 52 9.98 -41.70 23.74
N TYR A 53 9.75 -41.90 22.45
CA TYR A 53 9.72 -43.22 21.82
C TYR A 53 10.68 -43.21 20.62
N GLY A 54 11.86 -43.80 20.81
CA GLY A 54 12.92 -43.78 19.81
C GLY A 54 13.33 -42.35 19.44
N ASP A 55 13.10 -42.00 18.17
CA ASP A 55 13.42 -40.69 17.58
C ASP A 55 12.29 -39.66 17.73
N ILE A 56 11.12 -40.05 18.24
CA ILE A 56 9.99 -39.16 18.44
C ILE A 56 9.94 -38.76 19.93
N ALA A 57 9.98 -37.46 20.20
CA ALA A 57 9.86 -36.92 21.56
C ALA A 57 8.74 -35.89 21.63
N CYS A 58 7.94 -35.94 22.70
CA CYS A 58 6.98 -34.90 23.04
C CYS A 58 7.58 -33.97 24.08
N LYS A 59 7.75 -32.70 23.70
CA LYS A 59 8.30 -31.64 24.57
C LYS A 59 7.24 -30.60 24.85
N LEU A 60 7.12 -30.21 26.10
CA LEU A 60 6.28 -29.11 26.57
C LEU A 60 7.16 -27.86 26.73
N TYR A 61 6.78 -26.77 26.05
CA TYR A 61 7.49 -25.51 26.12
C TYR A 61 6.72 -24.52 27.01
N PRO A 62 7.36 -23.91 28.02
CA PRO A 62 6.72 -22.85 28.79
C PRO A 62 6.57 -21.60 27.92
N LEU A 63 5.36 -21.03 27.90
CA LEU A 63 5.04 -19.84 27.09
C LEU A 63 5.25 -18.52 27.85
N THR A 64 5.60 -18.58 29.14
CA THR A 64 5.83 -17.42 30.00
C THR A 64 6.97 -16.55 29.47
N GLY A 65 6.70 -15.29 29.14
CA GLY A 65 7.68 -14.36 28.57
C GLY A 65 7.97 -14.58 27.07
N VAL A 66 7.45 -15.66 26.49
CA VAL A 66 7.49 -15.91 25.03
C VAL A 66 6.24 -15.35 24.37
N ASP A 67 5.06 -15.65 24.92
CA ASP A 67 3.79 -15.21 24.36
C ASP A 67 3.43 -13.76 24.72
N THR A 68 2.53 -13.14 23.96
CA THR A 68 2.01 -11.78 24.16
C THR A 68 1.14 -11.64 25.40
N ILE A 69 0.82 -12.74 26.09
CA ILE A 69 -0.04 -12.76 27.28
C ILE A 69 0.84 -13.18 28.45
N GLY A 70 0.95 -12.29 29.44
CA GLY A 70 1.65 -12.58 30.69
C GLY A 70 0.85 -13.56 31.57
N PRO A 71 1.49 -14.13 32.62
CA PRO A 71 0.83 -15.05 33.55
C PRO A 71 -0.40 -14.44 34.26
N ASN A 72 -0.46 -13.10 34.33
CA ASN A 72 -1.57 -12.35 34.93
C ASN A 72 -2.73 -12.08 33.96
N GLY A 73 -2.66 -12.58 32.72
CA GLY A 73 -3.67 -12.37 31.68
C GLY A 73 -3.60 -11.00 30.97
N HIS A 74 -2.72 -10.11 31.41
CA HIS A 74 -2.44 -8.84 30.74
C HIS A 74 -1.54 -9.03 29.52
N THR A 75 -1.65 -8.15 28.53
CA THR A 75 -0.79 -8.17 27.34
C THR A 75 0.62 -7.69 27.70
N ASP A 76 1.60 -8.55 27.44
CA ASP A 76 3.02 -8.27 27.65
C ASP A 76 3.66 -7.76 26.36
N TRP A 77 3.86 -6.44 26.30
CA TRP A 77 4.48 -5.76 25.15
C TRP A 77 6.01 -5.98 25.06
N ASP A 78 6.63 -6.43 26.15
CA ASP A 78 8.07 -6.77 26.22
C ASP A 78 8.33 -8.28 26.09
N SER A 79 7.30 -9.01 25.62
CA SER A 79 7.39 -10.44 25.29
C SER A 79 8.37 -10.69 24.15
N ALA A 80 9.03 -11.86 24.19
CA ALA A 80 9.97 -12.25 23.14
C ALA A 80 9.31 -12.26 21.75
N PHE A 81 8.05 -12.70 21.66
CA PHE A 81 7.29 -12.68 20.41
C PHE A 81 7.13 -11.26 19.82
N MET A 82 6.80 -10.27 20.65
CA MET A 82 6.63 -8.89 20.19
C MET A 82 7.96 -8.30 19.70
N HIS A 83 9.07 -8.58 20.38
CA HIS A 83 10.39 -8.15 19.93
C HIS A 83 10.82 -8.81 18.61
N ILE A 84 10.46 -10.08 18.40
CA ILE A 84 10.78 -10.80 17.16
C ILE A 84 10.00 -10.23 15.98
N ILE A 85 8.71 -9.96 16.14
CA ILE A 85 7.87 -9.39 15.08
C ILE A 85 8.25 -7.95 14.75
N ASN A 86 8.53 -7.13 15.77
CA ASN A 86 8.95 -5.74 15.57
C ASN A 86 10.41 -5.60 15.11
N GLY A 87 11.16 -6.71 15.06
CA GLY A 87 12.55 -6.73 14.65
C GLY A 87 12.71 -6.46 13.15
N GLN A 88 13.51 -5.47 12.79
CA GLN A 88 13.74 -5.09 11.38
C GLN A 88 14.94 -5.82 10.73
N THR A 89 15.71 -6.59 11.51
CA THR A 89 16.91 -7.28 10.99
C THR A 89 16.57 -8.65 10.41
N SER A 90 17.37 -9.12 9.46
CA SER A 90 17.22 -10.47 8.89
C SER A 90 17.35 -11.57 9.94
N GLU A 91 18.13 -11.34 11.01
CA GLU A 91 18.27 -12.28 12.11
C GLU A 91 16.95 -12.52 12.85
N HIS A 92 16.05 -11.53 12.90
CA HIS A 92 14.71 -11.70 13.49
C HIS A 92 13.79 -12.54 12.60
N LEU A 93 13.87 -12.38 11.27
CA LEU A 93 13.15 -13.22 10.32
C LEU A 93 13.59 -14.69 10.44
N ASP A 94 14.89 -14.94 10.59
CA ASP A 94 15.41 -16.30 10.77
C ASP A 94 14.93 -16.97 12.07
N MET A 95 14.49 -16.20 13.08
CA MET A 95 13.88 -16.75 14.30
C MET A 95 12.41 -17.18 14.11
N LEU A 96 11.74 -16.69 13.06
CA LEU A 96 10.35 -17.04 12.73
C LEU A 96 10.25 -18.32 11.88
N ASP A 97 11.29 -18.65 11.11
CA ASP A 97 11.27 -19.76 10.15
C ASP A 97 11.26 -21.16 10.79
N GLU A 98 11.86 -21.33 11.98
CA GLU A 98 12.10 -22.64 12.60
C GLU A 98 11.79 -22.67 14.10
N GLY A 99 11.23 -23.79 14.56
CA GLY A 99 11.04 -24.10 15.98
C GLY A 99 9.68 -23.73 16.55
N VAL A 100 9.65 -23.42 17.85
CA VAL A 100 8.42 -23.28 18.65
C VAL A 100 7.57 -22.09 18.22
N ILE A 101 8.19 -20.99 17.79
CA ILE A 101 7.49 -19.76 17.40
C ILE A 101 6.66 -19.99 16.14
N ARG A 102 7.21 -20.68 15.13
CA ARG A 102 6.48 -21.02 13.90
C ARG A 102 5.25 -21.86 14.19
N GLN A 103 5.39 -22.87 15.04
CA GLN A 103 4.28 -23.73 15.41
C GLN A 103 3.22 -22.96 16.20
N LEU A 104 3.63 -22.07 17.12
CA LEU A 104 2.73 -21.19 17.86
C LEU A 104 1.95 -20.25 16.92
N LEU A 105 2.61 -19.64 15.93
CA LEU A 105 1.98 -18.80 14.91
C LEU A 105 0.97 -19.58 14.07
N TYR A 106 1.35 -20.78 13.63
CA TYR A 106 0.48 -21.66 12.85
C TYR A 106 -0.80 -22.03 13.61
N GLU A 107 -0.68 -22.41 14.88
CA GLU A 107 -1.83 -22.73 15.73
C GLU A 107 -2.72 -21.50 15.99
N LYS A 108 -2.12 -20.34 16.28
CA LYS A 108 -2.86 -19.07 16.43
C LYS A 108 -3.62 -18.71 15.15
N TRP A 109 -2.97 -18.86 14.00
CA TRP A 109 -3.56 -18.57 12.70
C TRP A 109 -4.79 -19.44 12.44
N ASN A 110 -4.63 -20.76 12.57
CA ASN A 110 -5.72 -21.69 12.29
C ASN A 110 -6.88 -21.58 13.26
N LYS A 111 -6.59 -21.37 14.55
CA LYS A 111 -7.63 -21.36 15.59
C LYS A 111 -8.39 -20.04 15.70
N TYR A 112 -7.70 -18.90 15.57
CA TYR A 112 -8.28 -17.59 15.89
C TYR A 112 -8.25 -16.60 14.71
N VAL A 113 -7.13 -16.50 14.00
CA VAL A 113 -6.93 -15.42 13.04
C VAL A 113 -7.67 -15.68 11.74
N ARG A 114 -7.60 -16.90 11.18
CA ARG A 114 -8.16 -17.23 9.86
C ARG A 114 -9.65 -16.87 9.73
N LYS A 115 -10.46 -17.18 10.74
CA LYS A 115 -11.91 -16.85 10.73
C LYS A 115 -12.13 -15.33 10.75
N ARG A 116 -11.42 -14.62 11.64
CA ARG A 116 -11.53 -13.15 11.76
C ARG A 116 -11.02 -12.44 10.52
N PHE A 117 -9.95 -12.94 9.93
CA PHE A 117 -9.36 -12.44 8.69
C PHE A 117 -10.34 -12.57 7.53
N LEU A 118 -10.93 -13.75 7.34
CA LEU A 118 -11.91 -13.98 6.28
C LEU A 118 -13.18 -13.15 6.47
N GLN A 119 -13.65 -13.00 7.72
CA GLN A 119 -14.78 -12.10 8.04
C GLN A 119 -14.47 -10.65 7.68
N ARG A 120 -13.27 -10.15 7.99
CA ARG A 120 -12.84 -8.79 7.62
C ARG A 120 -12.69 -8.61 6.11
N LEU A 121 -12.17 -9.61 5.42
CA LEU A 121 -12.07 -9.61 3.96
C LEU A 121 -13.46 -9.53 3.32
N ALA A 122 -14.41 -10.36 3.78
CA ALA A 122 -15.78 -10.35 3.29
C ALA A 122 -16.48 -9.01 3.53
N LEU A 123 -16.32 -8.40 4.72
CA LEU A 123 -16.83 -7.08 5.02
C LEU A 123 -16.21 -5.99 4.12
N THR A 124 -14.92 -6.10 3.81
CA THR A 124 -14.23 -5.16 2.92
C THR A 124 -14.73 -5.27 1.49
N ILE A 125 -14.91 -6.49 0.97
CA ILE A 125 -15.48 -6.72 -0.36
C ILE A 125 -16.91 -6.20 -0.45
N ALA A 126 -17.73 -6.43 0.58
CA ALA A 126 -19.08 -5.88 0.66
C ALA A 126 -19.08 -4.34 0.70
N TYR A 127 -18.16 -3.73 1.44
CA TYR A 127 -18.01 -2.28 1.45
C TYR A 127 -17.63 -1.74 0.06
N LEU A 128 -16.67 -2.37 -0.62
CA LEU A 128 -16.24 -2.00 -1.98
C LEU A 128 -17.38 -2.15 -2.99
N SER A 129 -18.19 -3.21 -2.89
CA SER A 129 -19.33 -3.39 -3.80
C SER A 129 -20.43 -2.35 -3.58
N ILE A 130 -20.75 -2.00 -2.33
CA ILE A 130 -21.69 -0.92 -2.00
C ILE A 130 -21.18 0.43 -2.51
N MET A 131 -19.89 0.71 -2.34
CA MET A 131 -19.26 1.93 -2.86
C MET A 131 -19.31 1.99 -4.38
N THR A 132 -19.02 0.87 -5.05
CA THR A 132 -19.10 0.75 -6.50
C THR A 132 -20.52 1.00 -7.01
N LEU A 133 -21.52 0.43 -6.32
CA LEU A 133 -22.93 0.67 -6.63
C LEU A 133 -23.31 2.15 -6.44
N ALA A 134 -22.87 2.80 -5.37
CA ALA A 134 -23.10 4.23 -5.14
C ALA A 134 -22.54 5.10 -6.30
N VAL A 135 -21.33 4.78 -6.78
CA VAL A 135 -20.67 5.51 -7.86
C VAL A 135 -21.37 5.30 -9.21
N TYR A 136 -21.68 4.05 -9.58
CA TYR A 136 -22.33 3.76 -10.87
C TYR A 136 -23.78 4.23 -10.95
N LEU A 137 -24.49 4.33 -9.81
CA LEU A 137 -25.85 4.87 -9.76
C LEU A 137 -25.89 6.40 -9.72
N ARG A 138 -24.74 7.09 -9.71
CA ARG A 138 -24.71 8.55 -9.79
C ARG A 138 -25.26 8.99 -11.17
N PRO A 139 -26.30 9.84 -11.20
CA PRO A 139 -26.86 10.33 -12.44
C PRO A 139 -25.82 11.21 -13.12
N GLN A 140 -25.71 11.08 -14.43
CA GLN A 140 -24.98 12.06 -15.23
C GLN A 140 -25.81 13.34 -15.21
N GLU A 141 -25.24 14.41 -14.65
CA GLU A 141 -25.83 15.73 -14.82
C GLU A 141 -25.73 16.10 -16.30
N ASN A 142 -26.85 16.03 -17.02
CA ASN A 142 -26.93 16.68 -18.31
C ASN A 142 -26.91 18.18 -18.04
N TRP A 143 -25.76 18.82 -18.14
CA TRP A 143 -25.60 20.29 -18.10
C TRP A 143 -26.26 20.99 -19.30
N ASN A 144 -27.35 20.45 -19.83
CA ASN A 144 -28.20 21.17 -20.78
C ASN A 144 -28.86 22.30 -20.02
N VAL A 145 -28.15 23.43 -19.99
CA VAL A 145 -28.61 24.74 -19.53
C VAL A 145 -29.87 25.07 -20.30
N SER A 146 -31.04 24.71 -19.75
CA SER A 146 -32.28 25.36 -20.12
C SER A 146 -32.30 26.69 -19.37
N SER A 147 -31.69 27.69 -20.01
CA SER A 147 -31.72 29.09 -19.61
C SER A 147 -33.13 29.64 -19.71
N ASN A 148 -34.03 29.24 -18.80
CA ASN A 148 -35.30 29.92 -18.57
C ASN A 148 -35.25 30.56 -17.18
N SER A 149 -34.79 31.81 -17.20
CA SER A 149 -35.04 32.95 -16.30
C SER A 149 -35.95 32.73 -15.07
N THR A 150 -35.59 31.82 -14.17
CA THR A 150 -35.84 31.90 -12.73
C THR A 150 -34.73 31.13 -12.05
N GLY A 151 -33.84 31.83 -11.35
CA GLY A 151 -32.65 31.30 -10.68
C GLY A 151 -32.97 30.43 -9.47
N ILE A 152 -33.79 29.39 -9.65
CA ILE A 152 -34.03 28.35 -8.67
C ILE A 152 -33.87 27.04 -9.42
N VAL A 153 -32.66 26.48 -9.37
CA VAL A 153 -32.41 25.07 -9.71
C VAL A 153 -33.14 24.26 -8.64
N ARG A 154 -34.42 23.95 -8.91
CA ARG A 154 -35.15 22.99 -8.11
C ARG A 154 -34.49 21.65 -8.39
N VAL A 155 -33.66 21.17 -7.45
CA VAL A 155 -33.33 19.74 -7.33
C VAL A 155 -34.67 19.05 -7.10
N SER A 156 -35.37 18.74 -8.19
CA SER A 156 -36.57 17.93 -8.12
C SER A 156 -36.07 16.56 -7.70
N LEU A 157 -36.30 16.23 -6.43
CA LEU A 157 -36.11 14.90 -5.88
C LEU A 157 -37.18 14.02 -6.54
N GLN A 158 -37.01 13.71 -7.83
CA GLN A 158 -37.83 12.69 -8.45
C GLN A 158 -37.50 11.39 -7.72
N VAL A 159 -38.48 10.91 -6.95
CA VAL A 159 -38.39 9.69 -6.15
C VAL A 159 -38.43 8.51 -7.10
N ASN A 160 -37.30 8.28 -7.76
CA ASN A 160 -37.05 7.09 -8.54
C ASN A 160 -36.42 6.04 -7.60
N GLY A 161 -36.79 4.77 -7.74
CA GLY A 161 -36.24 3.69 -6.91
C GLY A 161 -34.70 3.65 -6.95
N GLN A 162 -34.12 4.01 -8.10
CA GLN A 162 -32.68 4.15 -8.28
C GLN A 162 -32.04 5.21 -7.37
N ASN A 163 -32.70 6.36 -7.19
CA ASN A 163 -32.20 7.44 -6.33
C ASN A 163 -32.23 7.03 -4.85
N VAL A 164 -33.27 6.29 -4.44
CA VAL A 164 -33.38 5.77 -3.07
C VAL A 164 -32.25 4.79 -2.76
N VAL A 165 -31.99 3.84 -3.66
CA VAL A 165 -30.89 2.87 -3.51
C VAL A 165 -29.54 3.59 -3.45
N ARG A 166 -29.31 4.58 -4.33
CA ARG A 166 -28.08 5.39 -4.32
C ARG A 166 -27.84 6.06 -2.96
N TYR A 167 -28.84 6.78 -2.43
CA TYR A 167 -28.68 7.47 -1.15
C TYR A 167 -28.43 6.52 0.01
N ILE A 168 -29.07 5.35 0.03
CA ILE A 168 -28.80 4.32 1.04
C ILE A 168 -27.34 3.87 0.96
N CYS A 169 -26.84 3.59 -0.25
CA CYS A 169 -25.45 3.19 -0.45
C CYS A 169 -24.46 4.31 -0.05
N GLU A 170 -24.72 5.56 -0.43
CA GLU A 170 -23.90 6.73 -0.05
C GLU A 170 -23.86 6.94 1.48
N ILE A 171 -24.99 6.80 2.16
CA ILE A 171 -25.05 6.90 3.63
C ILE A 171 -24.21 5.78 4.28
N ILE A 172 -24.34 4.54 3.80
CA ILE A 172 -23.57 3.42 4.32
C ILE A 172 -22.07 3.62 4.11
N THR A 173 -21.64 4.12 2.93
CA THR A 173 -20.21 4.31 2.64
C THR A 173 -19.59 5.40 3.50
N VAL A 174 -20.30 6.51 3.70
CA VAL A 174 -19.85 7.61 4.57
C VAL A 174 -19.79 7.16 6.03
N ILE A 175 -20.82 6.49 6.54
CA ILE A 175 -20.83 5.97 7.92
C ILE A 175 -19.65 5.01 8.14
N ASN A 176 -19.40 4.10 7.21
CA ASN A 176 -18.30 3.15 7.32
C ASN A 176 -16.93 3.86 7.35
N SER A 177 -16.73 4.88 6.50
CA SER A 177 -15.51 5.69 6.48
C SER A 177 -15.31 6.48 7.78
N GLY A 178 -16.38 7.06 8.33
CA GLY A 178 -16.33 7.79 9.60
C GLY A 178 -16.04 6.88 10.80
N LEU A 179 -16.66 5.69 10.86
CA LEU A 179 -16.38 4.68 11.88
C LEU A 179 -14.93 4.20 11.82
N THR A 180 -14.40 3.99 10.60
CA THR A 180 -13.00 3.62 10.41
C THR A 180 -12.07 4.69 10.99
N ILE A 181 -12.29 5.97 10.66
CA ILE A 181 -11.50 7.08 11.21
C ILE A 181 -11.61 7.15 12.73
N TYR A 182 -12.80 6.96 13.28
CA TYR A 182 -13.01 6.95 14.74
C TYR A 182 -12.16 5.87 15.43
N PHE A 183 -12.18 4.63 14.92
CA PHE A 183 -11.33 3.56 15.45
C PHE A 183 -9.85 3.88 15.32
N MET A 184 -9.44 4.52 14.21
CA MET A 184 -8.05 4.95 14.02
C MET A 184 -7.62 6.03 15.01
N ILE A 185 -8.49 7.01 15.32
CA ILE A 185 -8.20 8.05 16.31
C ILE A 185 -7.98 7.41 17.69
N ASN A 186 -8.80 6.42 18.06
CA ASN A 186 -8.62 5.69 19.31
C ASN A 186 -7.30 4.92 19.32
N GLU A 187 -6.91 4.27 18.22
CA GLU A 187 -5.62 3.58 18.10
C GLU A 187 -4.43 4.56 18.23
N ILE A 188 -4.52 5.74 17.63
CA ILE A 188 -3.49 6.79 17.75
C ILE A 188 -3.38 7.27 19.20
N ARG A 189 -4.50 7.38 19.92
CA ARG A 189 -4.52 7.79 21.33
C ARG A 189 -3.85 6.75 22.23
N GLU A 190 -4.00 5.47 21.93
CA GLU A 190 -3.45 4.36 22.72
C GLU A 190 -1.97 4.09 22.41
N GLN A 191 -1.58 4.10 21.13
CA GLN A 191 -0.19 3.79 20.70
C GLN A 191 0.74 5.01 20.68
N GLY A 192 0.18 6.22 20.54
CA GLY A 192 0.93 7.45 20.32
C GLY A 192 1.30 7.68 18.84
N PHE A 193 1.31 8.95 18.42
CA PHE A 193 1.44 9.36 17.01
C PHE A 193 2.74 8.89 16.32
N ARG A 194 3.88 8.91 17.03
CA ARG A 194 5.17 8.48 16.46
C ARG A 194 5.27 6.97 16.25
N ALA A 195 4.69 6.18 17.17
CA ALA A 195 4.63 4.73 17.02
C ALA A 195 3.66 4.35 15.88
N PHE A 196 2.54 5.05 15.81
CA PHE A 196 1.53 4.86 14.77
C PHE A 196 2.08 5.13 13.36
N THR A 197 2.76 6.27 13.15
CA THR A 197 3.36 6.60 11.84
C THR A 197 4.45 5.61 11.42
N ARG A 198 5.24 5.09 12.37
CA ARG A 198 6.19 4.01 12.10
C ARG A 198 5.48 2.70 11.74
N SER A 199 4.42 2.33 12.44
CA SER A 199 3.58 1.16 12.14
C SER A 199 2.96 1.25 10.74
N LEU A 200 2.50 2.45 10.37
CA LEU A 200 1.87 2.69 9.06
C LEU A 200 2.86 2.56 7.90
N SER A 201 4.13 2.92 8.12
CA SER A 201 5.20 2.71 7.15
C SER A 201 5.47 1.23 6.86
N HIS A 202 5.13 0.32 7.78
CA HIS A 202 5.26 -1.12 7.56
C HIS A 202 4.10 -1.72 6.75
N ALA A 203 2.95 -1.04 6.69
CA ALA A 203 1.77 -1.46 5.92
C ALA A 203 1.23 -0.34 5.02
N PRO A 204 1.91 -0.03 3.89
CA PRO A 204 1.54 1.06 2.99
C PRO A 204 0.08 1.04 2.47
N PRO A 205 -0.51 -0.11 2.07
CA PRO A 205 -1.89 -0.13 1.62
C PRO A 205 -2.90 0.32 2.70
N ARG A 206 -2.58 0.07 3.98
CA ARG A 206 -3.37 0.57 5.11
C ARG A 206 -3.30 2.10 5.20
N ALA A 207 -2.13 2.69 4.92
CA ALA A 207 -1.94 4.14 4.88
C ALA A 207 -2.81 4.80 3.81
N VAL A 208 -2.75 4.24 2.59
CA VAL A 208 -3.52 4.73 1.43
C VAL A 208 -5.02 4.62 1.70
N TYR A 209 -5.47 3.52 2.31
CA TYR A 209 -6.86 3.34 2.72
C TYR A 209 -7.32 4.40 3.73
N ILE A 210 -6.51 4.73 4.73
CA ILE A 210 -6.87 5.76 5.73
C ILE A 210 -7.01 7.13 5.07
N VAL A 211 -6.07 7.49 4.17
CA VAL A 211 -6.17 8.73 3.39
C VAL A 211 -7.45 8.74 2.56
N ALA A 212 -7.79 7.64 1.92
CA ALA A 212 -9.03 7.52 1.15
C ALA A 212 -10.29 7.68 2.02
N CYS A 213 -10.33 7.08 3.22
CA CYS A 213 -11.43 7.26 4.15
C CYS A 213 -11.58 8.72 4.59
N PHE A 214 -10.47 9.43 4.80
CA PHE A 214 -10.50 10.86 5.11
C PHE A 214 -11.10 11.68 3.96
N LEU A 215 -10.69 11.41 2.71
CA LEU A 215 -11.24 12.06 1.52
C LEU A 215 -12.75 11.78 1.35
N ILE A 216 -13.20 10.54 1.58
CA ILE A 216 -14.62 10.17 1.52
C ILE A 216 -15.43 10.87 2.61
N THR A 217 -14.87 11.01 3.80
CA THR A 217 -15.54 11.74 4.89
C THR A 217 -15.70 13.22 4.55
N LEU A 218 -14.75 13.80 3.80
CA LEU A 218 -14.79 15.19 3.33
C LEU A 218 -15.86 15.45 2.25
N VAL A 219 -16.39 14.40 1.61
CA VAL A 219 -17.51 14.52 0.67
C VAL A 219 -18.80 14.97 1.37
N LEU A 220 -19.04 14.57 2.63
CA LEU A 220 -20.23 14.97 3.38
C LEU A 220 -20.31 16.49 3.65
N PRO A 221 -19.27 17.16 4.20
CA PRO A 221 -19.30 18.61 4.34
C PRO A 221 -19.34 19.33 2.98
N ALA A 222 -18.74 18.79 1.92
CA ALA A 222 -18.87 19.36 0.57
C ALA A 222 -20.34 19.35 0.11
N ARG A 223 -21.05 18.23 0.30
CA ARG A 223 -22.50 18.09 0.03
C ARG A 223 -23.36 19.03 0.86
N LEU A 224 -23.08 19.14 2.16
CA LEU A 224 -23.80 20.07 3.02
C LEU A 224 -23.52 21.54 2.64
N GLY A 225 -22.30 21.84 2.21
CA GLY A 225 -21.92 23.14 1.67
C GLY A 225 -22.79 23.57 0.49
N VAL A 226 -23.11 22.65 -0.43
CA VAL A 226 -24.05 22.90 -1.54
C VAL A 226 -25.43 23.31 -1.03
N LEU A 227 -25.93 22.68 0.05
CA LEU A 227 -27.24 22.98 0.62
C LEU A 227 -27.29 24.35 1.30
N PHE A 228 -26.24 24.71 2.04
CA PHE A 228 -26.21 25.96 2.81
C PHE A 228 -25.74 27.17 2.02
N TRP A 229 -24.88 26.99 1.01
CA TRP A 229 -24.27 28.06 0.21
C TRP A 229 -24.69 27.92 -1.26
N SER A 230 -25.88 28.44 -1.57
CA SER A 230 -26.51 28.33 -2.89
C SER A 230 -25.75 29.06 -4.01
N ASP A 231 -24.93 30.05 -3.69
CA ASP A 231 -24.29 30.92 -4.69
C ASP A 231 -23.17 30.22 -5.48
N ASN A 232 -22.57 29.17 -4.92
CA ASN A 232 -21.37 28.50 -5.46
C ASN A 232 -21.57 26.99 -5.73
N TRP A 233 -22.80 26.56 -6.03
CA TRP A 233 -23.15 25.14 -6.16
C TRP A 233 -22.26 24.35 -7.15
N GLN A 234 -21.89 24.95 -8.29
CA GLN A 234 -21.03 24.27 -9.28
C GLN A 234 -19.61 23.99 -8.76
N THR A 235 -19.06 24.90 -7.94
CA THR A 235 -17.69 24.72 -7.42
C THR A 235 -17.64 23.60 -6.39
N MET A 236 -18.69 23.46 -5.58
CA MET A 236 -18.76 22.44 -4.53
C MET A 236 -19.05 21.04 -5.11
N THR A 237 -19.82 20.93 -6.19
CA THR A 237 -20.02 19.65 -6.90
C THR A 237 -18.72 19.18 -7.57
N LEU A 238 -17.96 20.09 -8.19
CA LEU A 238 -16.62 19.78 -8.73
C LEU A 238 -15.65 19.30 -7.65
N VAL A 239 -15.65 19.93 -6.47
CA VAL A 239 -14.84 19.50 -5.34
C VAL A 239 -15.22 18.09 -4.90
N GLU A 240 -16.52 17.80 -4.74
CA GLU A 240 -17.01 16.46 -4.40
C GLU A 240 -16.54 15.39 -5.41
N GLU A 241 -16.72 15.66 -6.71
CA GLU A 241 -16.31 14.74 -7.77
C GLU A 241 -14.81 14.51 -7.76
N SER A 242 -14.01 15.57 -7.62
CA SER A 242 -12.55 15.46 -7.56
C SER A 242 -12.06 14.62 -6.37
N LEU A 243 -12.70 14.75 -5.21
CA LEU A 243 -12.38 13.96 -4.02
C LEU A 243 -12.69 12.48 -4.22
N LEU A 244 -13.84 12.17 -4.85
CA LEU A 244 -14.23 10.80 -5.13
C LEU A 244 -13.33 10.15 -6.18
N ILE A 245 -12.99 10.88 -7.26
CA ILE A 245 -12.08 10.40 -8.31
C ILE A 245 -10.73 9.98 -7.71
N LEU A 246 -10.22 10.75 -6.75
CA LEU A 246 -8.97 10.42 -6.06
C LEU A 246 -9.16 9.27 -5.05
N ALA A 247 -10.24 9.28 -4.27
CA ALA A 247 -10.43 8.35 -3.17
C ALA A 247 -10.72 6.92 -3.64
N ILE A 248 -11.56 6.74 -4.66
CA ILE A 248 -12.01 5.42 -5.13
C ILE A 248 -10.83 4.47 -5.42
N PRO A 249 -9.86 4.79 -6.31
CA PRO A 249 -8.75 3.88 -6.59
C PRO A 249 -7.93 3.58 -5.34
N CYS A 250 -7.73 4.57 -4.45
CA CYS A 250 -7.03 4.38 -3.18
C CYS A 250 -7.72 3.36 -2.26
N VAL A 251 -9.05 3.35 -2.16
CA VAL A 251 -9.77 2.35 -1.36
C VAL A 251 -9.57 0.94 -1.92
N TRP A 252 -9.62 0.78 -3.25
CA TRP A 252 -9.42 -0.52 -3.90
C TRP A 252 -8.03 -1.10 -3.63
N THR A 253 -7.00 -0.26 -3.48
CA THR A 253 -5.67 -0.74 -3.11
C THR A 253 -5.62 -1.46 -1.75
N TYR A 254 -6.62 -1.25 -0.88
CA TYR A 254 -6.70 -1.94 0.41
C TYR A 254 -6.87 -3.47 0.27
N LEU A 255 -7.38 -3.97 -0.86
CA LEU A 255 -7.40 -5.42 -1.12
C LEU A 255 -5.99 -6.03 -1.16
N LEU A 256 -4.97 -5.25 -1.52
CA LEU A 256 -3.58 -5.71 -1.50
C LEU A 256 -3.10 -6.02 -0.08
N PHE A 257 -3.67 -5.37 0.95
CA PHE A 257 -3.39 -5.72 2.35
C PHE A 257 -3.92 -7.11 2.72
N PHE A 258 -5.06 -7.53 2.15
CA PHE A 258 -5.55 -8.89 2.37
C PHE A 258 -4.82 -9.91 1.50
N ALA A 259 -4.40 -9.51 0.29
CA ALA A 259 -3.51 -10.35 -0.52
C ALA A 259 -2.17 -10.59 0.19
N SER A 260 -1.66 -9.60 0.94
CA SER A 260 -0.41 -9.76 1.70
C SER A 260 -0.47 -10.82 2.80
N GLY A 261 -1.64 -11.02 3.42
CA GLY A 261 -1.84 -12.02 4.47
C GLY A 261 -2.03 -13.47 3.98
N THR A 262 -1.74 -13.76 2.71
CA THR A 262 -1.85 -15.12 2.15
C THR A 262 -0.50 -15.59 1.62
N ASN A 263 -0.14 -16.86 1.84
CA ASN A 263 1.19 -17.39 1.51
C ASN A 263 1.57 -17.25 0.01
N LEU A 264 0.60 -17.36 -0.90
CA LEU A 264 0.86 -17.29 -2.34
C LEU A 264 1.05 -15.85 -2.84
N TYR A 265 0.16 -14.94 -2.42
CA TYR A 265 0.15 -13.57 -2.93
C TYR A 265 0.98 -12.61 -2.06
N GLY A 266 1.30 -12.95 -0.81
CA GLY A 266 2.05 -12.09 0.10
C GLY A 266 3.47 -11.80 -0.37
N THR A 267 4.17 -12.84 -0.81
CA THR A 267 5.49 -12.72 -1.45
C THR A 267 5.43 -11.78 -2.66
N PHE A 268 4.36 -11.83 -3.46
CA PHE A 268 4.20 -10.98 -4.63
C PHE A 268 3.91 -9.51 -4.27
N VAL A 269 3.02 -9.25 -3.31
CA VAL A 269 2.66 -7.89 -2.89
C VAL A 269 3.86 -7.17 -2.25
N THR A 270 4.61 -7.87 -1.39
CA THR A 270 5.83 -7.30 -0.76
C THR A 270 6.91 -6.96 -1.78
N LEU A 271 7.00 -7.75 -2.84
CA LEU A 271 7.89 -7.51 -3.97
C LEU A 271 7.47 -6.28 -4.77
N ILE A 272 6.19 -6.13 -5.12
CA ILE A 272 5.68 -4.92 -5.79
C ILE A 272 6.02 -3.67 -4.98
N TYR A 273 5.81 -3.70 -3.66
CA TYR A 273 6.08 -2.55 -2.82
C TYR A 273 7.57 -2.17 -2.82
N LYS A 274 8.47 -3.15 -2.67
CA LYS A 274 9.91 -2.89 -2.66
C LYS A 274 10.41 -2.36 -4.01
N MET A 275 9.88 -2.89 -5.10
CA MET A 275 10.19 -2.40 -6.45
C MET A 275 9.66 -0.97 -6.66
N LEU A 276 8.44 -0.68 -6.23
CA LEU A 276 7.82 0.64 -6.40
C LEU A 276 8.52 1.72 -5.54
N SER A 277 8.87 1.40 -4.30
CA SER A 277 9.46 2.37 -3.37
C SER A 277 10.95 2.64 -3.66
N GLY A 278 11.73 1.62 -4.01
CA GLY A 278 13.17 1.78 -4.24
C GLY A 278 13.53 2.06 -5.71
N ASP A 279 13.12 1.15 -6.59
CA ASP A 279 13.63 1.10 -7.96
C ASP A 279 12.92 2.12 -8.87
N VAL A 280 11.59 2.22 -8.75
CA VAL A 280 10.78 3.14 -9.56
C VAL A 280 11.07 4.60 -9.21
N LEU A 281 11.40 4.95 -7.96
CA LEU A 281 11.78 6.33 -7.61
C LEU A 281 13.10 6.74 -8.26
N THR A 282 14.13 5.88 -8.18
CA THR A 282 15.44 6.15 -8.77
C THR A 282 15.33 6.26 -10.30
N PHE A 283 14.59 5.35 -10.92
CA PHE A 283 14.25 5.41 -12.33
C PHE A 283 13.45 6.69 -12.67
N GLY A 284 12.45 7.01 -11.86
CA GLY A 284 11.54 8.14 -12.07
C GLY A 284 12.27 9.48 -12.11
N ILE A 285 13.31 9.67 -11.30
CA ILE A 285 14.14 10.88 -11.33
C ILE A 285 14.83 11.04 -12.69
N ILE A 286 15.52 9.99 -13.18
CA ILE A 286 16.20 10.02 -14.48
C ILE A 286 15.20 10.23 -15.61
N TYR A 287 14.07 9.53 -15.55
CA TYR A 287 12.97 9.68 -16.50
C TYR A 287 12.44 11.12 -16.54
N CYS A 288 12.18 11.76 -15.39
CA CYS A 288 11.70 13.14 -15.32
C CYS A 288 12.70 14.14 -15.93
N VAL A 289 14.01 13.96 -15.70
CA VAL A 289 15.05 14.82 -16.30
C VAL A 289 15.04 14.71 -17.83
N LEU A 290 14.94 13.49 -18.37
CA LEU A 290 14.95 13.29 -19.82
C LEU A 290 13.63 13.72 -20.47
N SER A 291 12.50 13.39 -19.83
CA SER A 291 11.17 13.77 -20.30
C SER A 291 11.02 15.30 -20.34
N THR A 292 11.53 16.03 -19.35
CA THR A 292 11.55 17.50 -19.37
C THR A 292 12.51 18.06 -20.42
N CYS A 293 13.70 17.46 -20.61
CA CYS A 293 14.66 17.84 -21.65
C CYS A 293 14.07 17.72 -23.07
N PHE A 294 13.51 16.56 -23.41
CA PHE A 294 12.88 16.35 -24.72
C PHE A 294 11.56 17.12 -24.84
N GLY A 295 10.79 17.26 -23.76
CA GLY A 295 9.59 18.10 -23.73
C GLY A 295 9.86 19.55 -24.10
N GLN A 296 10.92 20.16 -23.55
CA GLN A 296 11.33 21.52 -23.93
C GLN A 296 11.75 21.61 -25.40
N ALA A 297 12.50 20.61 -25.90
CA ALA A 297 12.92 20.56 -27.31
C ALA A 297 11.72 20.48 -28.27
N PHE A 298 10.73 19.63 -27.97
CA PHE A 298 9.49 19.52 -28.76
C PHE A 298 8.65 20.80 -28.66
N TYR A 299 8.48 21.37 -27.47
CA TYR A 299 7.74 22.63 -27.31
C TYR A 299 8.32 23.76 -28.18
N PHE A 300 9.64 23.92 -28.19
CA PHE A 300 10.28 24.96 -29.01
C PHE A 300 10.11 24.72 -30.51
N LEU A 301 10.19 23.46 -30.92
CA LEU A 301 10.14 23.04 -32.31
C LEU A 301 8.72 23.18 -32.93
N PHE A 302 7.68 23.10 -32.10
CA PHE A 302 6.28 23.28 -32.50
C PHE A 302 5.70 24.67 -32.22
N ARG A 303 6.46 25.60 -31.62
CA ARG A 303 5.98 26.91 -31.13
C ARG A 303 5.33 27.81 -32.19
N ASN A 304 5.77 27.73 -33.45
CA ASN A 304 5.41 28.67 -34.52
C ASN A 304 4.58 28.02 -35.64
N ILE A 305 3.82 26.97 -35.34
CA ILE A 305 3.00 26.25 -36.33
C ILE A 305 1.52 26.63 -36.13
N GLU A 306 0.77 26.78 -37.22
CA GLU A 306 -0.66 27.10 -37.15
C GLU A 306 -1.43 26.03 -36.36
N GLN A 307 -2.23 26.49 -35.40
CA GLN A 307 -2.86 25.68 -34.36
C GLN A 307 -3.90 24.66 -34.88
N ILE A 308 -4.28 24.76 -36.16
CA ILE A 308 -5.37 23.98 -36.76
C ILE A 308 -4.90 22.55 -37.13
N THR A 309 -3.60 22.33 -37.34
CA THR A 309 -3.08 21.05 -37.83
C THR A 309 -2.53 20.13 -36.73
N ILE A 310 -2.03 20.67 -35.61
CA ILE A 310 -1.34 19.88 -34.56
C ILE A 310 -1.64 20.46 -33.17
N GLY A 311 -2.48 19.77 -32.40
CA GLY A 311 -2.83 20.13 -31.01
C GLY A 311 -1.88 19.59 -29.93
N SER A 312 -0.95 18.70 -30.30
CA SER A 312 -0.19 17.90 -29.33
C SER A 312 0.88 18.65 -28.52
N PHE A 313 1.36 19.80 -29.00
CA PHE A 313 2.51 20.50 -28.42
C PHE A 313 2.26 22.01 -28.19
N GLN A 314 0.99 22.41 -28.04
CA GLN A 314 0.60 23.82 -27.94
C GLN A 314 0.96 24.43 -26.59
N ASP A 315 0.69 23.69 -25.51
CA ASP A 315 0.93 24.13 -24.14
C ASP A 315 2.03 23.29 -23.49
N VAL A 316 2.66 23.85 -22.45
CA VAL A 316 3.69 23.12 -21.68
C VAL A 316 3.12 21.83 -21.09
N LEU A 317 1.89 21.87 -20.54
CA LEU A 317 1.26 20.70 -19.92
C LEU A 317 0.88 19.63 -20.96
N THR A 318 0.32 20.04 -22.10
CA THR A 318 -0.03 19.11 -23.18
C THR A 318 1.21 18.52 -23.83
N THR A 319 2.30 19.27 -23.94
CA THR A 319 3.61 18.78 -24.39
C THR A 319 4.18 17.73 -23.43
N VAL A 320 4.15 17.98 -22.12
CA VAL A 320 4.64 17.00 -21.13
C VAL A 320 3.81 15.71 -21.19
N MET A 321 2.49 15.80 -21.30
CA MET A 321 1.64 14.61 -21.40
C MET A 321 1.81 13.87 -22.72
N THR A 322 1.98 14.57 -23.84
CA THR A 322 2.23 13.89 -25.11
C THR A 322 3.60 13.23 -25.12
N VAL A 323 4.64 13.85 -24.58
CA VAL A 323 5.94 13.19 -24.39
C VAL A 323 5.78 11.96 -23.49
N PHE A 324 5.06 12.05 -22.38
CA PHE A 324 4.77 10.90 -21.51
C PHE A 324 4.10 9.75 -22.28
N GLN A 325 3.04 10.02 -23.02
CA GLN A 325 2.36 9.04 -23.87
C GLN A 325 3.31 8.42 -24.92
N MET A 326 4.15 9.25 -25.55
CA MET A 326 5.13 8.80 -26.53
C MET A 326 6.18 7.87 -25.91
N THR A 327 6.60 8.10 -24.66
CA THR A 327 7.60 7.23 -23.99
C THR A 327 7.08 5.84 -23.66
N HIS A 328 5.79 5.69 -23.36
CA HIS A 328 5.18 4.42 -22.97
C HIS A 328 4.73 3.56 -24.15
N GLY A 329 4.97 4.02 -25.38
CA GLY A 329 4.60 3.25 -26.57
C GLY A 329 3.09 3.19 -26.80
N GLU A 330 2.29 4.12 -26.25
CA GLU A 330 0.88 4.33 -26.66
C GLU A 330 0.75 4.87 -28.09
N PHE A 331 1.84 4.85 -28.87
CA PHE A 331 1.75 4.61 -30.30
C PHE A 331 1.11 3.22 -30.49
N LYS A 332 -0.17 3.17 -30.85
CA LYS A 332 -0.64 1.98 -31.56
C LYS A 332 0.22 1.88 -32.82
N MET A 333 1.21 0.99 -32.78
CA MET A 333 2.10 0.62 -33.87
C MET A 333 1.34 -0.09 -35.00
N SER A 334 0.12 0.36 -35.29
CA SER A 334 -0.50 0.14 -36.58
C SER A 334 0.23 1.05 -37.56
N LYS A 335 0.72 0.49 -38.68
CA LYS A 335 1.48 1.20 -39.73
C LYS A 335 0.86 2.56 -40.12
N GLY A 336 -0.46 2.71 -40.00
CA GLY A 336 -1.19 3.95 -40.30
C GLY A 336 -0.89 5.12 -39.36
N GLU A 337 -0.85 4.94 -38.04
CA GLU A 337 -0.76 6.06 -37.07
C GLU A 337 0.66 6.61 -36.90
N PHE A 338 1.68 5.76 -37.06
CA PHE A 338 3.08 6.20 -37.12
C PHE A 338 3.32 7.13 -38.33
N LEU A 339 2.74 6.80 -39.49
CA LEU A 339 2.83 7.62 -40.70
C LEU A 339 2.12 8.97 -40.52
N ILE A 340 1.01 9.01 -39.79
CA ILE A 340 0.27 10.25 -39.48
C ILE A 340 1.12 11.20 -38.64
N LYS A 341 1.72 10.73 -37.54
CA LYS A 341 2.62 11.54 -36.71
C LYS A 341 3.92 11.92 -37.43
N TYR A 342 4.49 11.01 -38.24
CA TYR A 342 5.65 11.32 -39.07
C TYR A 342 5.33 12.40 -40.13
N ALA A 343 4.11 12.39 -40.66
CA ALA A 343 3.61 13.46 -41.52
C ALA A 343 3.44 14.77 -40.73
N GLU A 344 2.92 14.74 -39.49
CA GLU A 344 2.83 15.91 -38.59
C GLU A 344 4.18 16.62 -38.41
N PHE A 345 5.28 15.87 -38.18
CA PHE A 345 6.61 16.45 -38.08
C PHE A 345 7.11 17.11 -39.38
N SER A 346 6.53 16.75 -40.53
CA SER A 346 6.87 17.35 -41.82
C SER A 346 6.26 18.74 -42.02
N TYR A 347 5.24 19.11 -41.25
CA TYR A 347 4.61 20.44 -41.26
C TYR A 347 5.30 21.44 -40.31
N THR A 348 6.38 21.03 -39.66
CA THR A 348 7.18 21.92 -38.80
C THR A 348 8.08 22.82 -39.64
N ASN A 349 8.46 23.99 -39.10
CA ASN A 349 9.38 24.91 -39.79
C ASN A 349 10.76 24.26 -40.08
N TYR A 350 11.16 23.27 -39.28
CA TYR A 350 12.42 22.55 -39.42
C TYR A 350 12.19 21.03 -39.51
N PRO A 351 11.60 20.53 -40.62
CA PRO A 351 11.10 19.15 -40.70
C PRO A 351 12.18 18.09 -40.52
N LEU A 352 13.41 18.37 -40.98
CA LEU A 352 14.55 17.48 -40.78
C LEU A 352 14.98 17.42 -39.30
N MET A 353 15.08 18.58 -38.65
CA MET A 353 15.48 18.67 -37.24
C MET A 353 14.46 17.96 -36.34
N SER A 354 13.17 18.14 -36.62
CA SER A 354 12.06 17.50 -35.90
C SER A 354 12.12 15.99 -35.99
N LYS A 355 12.38 15.46 -37.19
CA LYS A 355 12.53 14.02 -37.42
C LYS A 355 13.78 13.46 -36.76
N CYS A 356 14.89 14.20 -36.75
CA CYS A 356 16.12 13.80 -36.06
C CYS A 356 15.93 13.75 -34.53
N VAL A 357 15.36 14.80 -33.92
CA VAL A 357 15.07 14.85 -32.48
C VAL A 357 14.09 13.75 -32.10
N PHE A 358 13.06 13.51 -32.91
CA PHE A 358 12.11 12.43 -32.70
C PHE A 358 12.76 11.04 -32.80
N ALA A 359 13.64 10.80 -33.79
CA ALA A 359 14.36 9.54 -33.92
C ALA A 359 15.29 9.28 -32.73
N ILE A 360 16.02 10.31 -32.27
CA ILE A 360 16.87 10.23 -31.09
C ILE A 360 16.04 9.91 -29.85
N PHE A 361 14.90 10.57 -29.65
CA PHE A 361 13.97 10.30 -28.57
C PHE A 361 13.46 8.86 -28.58
N MET A 362 13.03 8.36 -29.75
CA MET A 362 12.52 7.00 -29.93
C MET A 362 13.57 5.90 -29.69
N ILE A 363 14.85 6.23 -29.82
CA ILE A 363 15.94 5.31 -29.49
C ILE A 363 16.27 5.42 -28.01
N ILE A 364 16.56 6.63 -27.52
CA ILE A 364 17.07 6.86 -26.16
C ILE A 364 16.02 6.50 -25.10
N MET A 365 14.78 6.97 -25.25
CA MET A 365 13.78 6.81 -24.18
C MET A 365 13.40 5.34 -23.94
N PRO A 366 13.03 4.54 -24.96
CA PRO A 366 12.70 3.13 -24.75
C PRO A 366 13.90 2.28 -24.33
N ILE A 367 15.11 2.54 -24.88
CA ILE A 367 16.33 1.82 -24.49
C ILE A 367 16.65 2.08 -23.01
N MET A 368 16.52 3.33 -22.55
CA MET A 368 16.79 3.67 -21.15
C MET A 368 15.68 3.20 -20.21
N LEU A 369 14.41 3.35 -20.60
CA LEU A 369 13.26 2.80 -19.86
C LEU A 369 13.41 1.29 -19.68
N LEU A 370 13.57 0.56 -20.78
CA LEU A 370 13.49 -0.89 -20.77
C LEU A 370 14.74 -1.51 -20.14
N ASN A 371 15.95 -1.06 -20.51
CA ASN A 371 17.17 -1.71 -20.04
C ASN A 371 17.50 -1.41 -18.58
N MET A 372 17.25 -0.18 -18.12
CA MET A 372 17.58 0.19 -16.74
C MET A 372 16.51 -0.28 -15.75
N ILE A 373 15.21 -0.22 -16.10
CA ILE A 373 14.14 -0.78 -15.26
C ILE A 373 14.29 -2.29 -15.16
N ILE A 374 14.47 -3.01 -16.28
CA ILE A 374 14.58 -4.47 -16.25
C ILE A 374 15.82 -4.92 -15.47
N ALA A 375 16.95 -4.22 -15.61
CA ALA A 375 18.17 -4.57 -14.89
C ALA A 375 18.03 -4.40 -13.36
N MET A 376 17.52 -3.26 -12.90
CA MET A 376 17.33 -3.01 -11.46
C MET A 376 16.21 -3.88 -10.89
N MET A 377 15.08 -3.98 -11.60
CA MET A 377 13.95 -4.82 -11.18
C MET A 377 14.34 -6.30 -11.10
N ASN A 378 15.17 -6.84 -12.01
CA ASN A 378 15.62 -8.24 -11.93
C ASN A 378 16.58 -8.46 -10.75
N HIS A 379 17.49 -7.53 -10.49
CA HIS A 379 18.39 -7.62 -9.34
C HIS A 379 17.61 -7.54 -8.02
N THR A 380 16.68 -6.59 -7.90
CA THR A 380 15.79 -6.47 -6.74
C THR A 380 14.85 -7.67 -6.63
N TYR A 381 14.29 -8.18 -7.74
CA TYR A 381 13.45 -9.38 -7.74
C TYR A 381 14.18 -10.57 -7.13
N SER A 382 15.39 -10.88 -7.62
CA SER A 382 16.15 -12.05 -7.15
C SER A 382 16.54 -11.94 -5.67
N THR A 383 16.96 -10.77 -5.23
CA THR A 383 17.37 -10.52 -3.83
C THR A 383 16.19 -10.45 -2.88
N VAL A 384 15.07 -9.83 -3.30
CA VAL A 384 13.85 -9.70 -2.50
C VAL A 384 13.11 -11.02 -2.43
N ASN A 385 13.00 -11.81 -3.51
CA ASN A 385 12.24 -13.05 -3.53
C ASN A 385 12.70 -14.05 -2.44
N ALA A 386 14.02 -14.14 -2.21
CA ALA A 386 14.58 -14.98 -1.15
C ALA A 386 14.21 -14.49 0.27
N ARG A 387 14.05 -13.18 0.44
CA ARG A 387 13.72 -12.52 1.72
C ARG A 387 12.21 -12.41 1.96
N SER A 388 11.43 -12.19 0.91
CA SER A 388 9.98 -11.98 0.96
C SER A 388 9.22 -13.24 1.35
N GLN A 389 9.73 -14.43 1.02
CA GLN A 389 9.16 -15.69 1.54
C GLN A 389 9.16 -15.73 3.07
N LYS A 390 10.23 -15.22 3.70
CA LYS A 390 10.34 -15.13 5.16
C LYS A 390 9.47 -14.01 5.74
N GLU A 391 9.47 -12.85 5.09
CA GLU A 391 8.63 -11.71 5.50
C GLU A 391 7.13 -12.03 5.39
N SER A 392 6.72 -12.85 4.42
CA SER A 392 5.33 -13.30 4.28
C SER A 392 4.83 -14.18 5.44
N ILE A 393 5.74 -14.78 6.21
CA ILE A 393 5.39 -15.56 7.41
C ILE A 393 5.22 -14.63 8.63
N ALA A 394 5.91 -13.48 8.61
CA ALA A 394 5.89 -12.49 9.67
C ALA A 394 4.68 -11.53 9.59
N MET A 395 4.16 -11.29 8.38
CA MET A 395 2.94 -10.52 8.13
C MET A 395 1.69 -11.35 8.40
#